data_AF-A0A6N8EEH4-F1
#
_entry.id   AF-A0A6N8EEH4-F1
#
_cell.length_a   1.000
_cell.length_b   1.000
_cell.length_c   1.000
_cell.angle_alpha   90.00
_cell.angle_beta   90.00
_cell.angle_gamma   90.00
#
_symmetry.space_group_name_H-M   'P 1'
#
loop_
_entity.id
_entity.type
_entity.pdbx_description
1 polymer ?
#
loop_
_entity_poly.entity_id
_entity_poly.type
_entity_poly.pdbx_seq_one_letter_code
_entity_poly.pdbx_strand_id
1 'polypeptide(L)'
;MSKVQNKEANEYLQQVRLGQTEHGSFVVRLLAPVPPLLQASLDPVWLPFDDEPYERKVTRRLMEALEACREATEQATTGTGMAAFERAVKVGVSANLCEAVARLADYADGLEIGVTWARTRPGAETYRRVRFSSSEAAILKEAARNFRDTLSRPDVELFGTVSQLKREQDEIEGLVTLKALVDGKIQSVRATLDQANYSQAVQAHDRQLPVLVRGDLERIGQRWRRNC
;
A
#
# COMPACT_ATOMS: atom_id res chain seq x y z
N MET A 1 11.84 -12.16 0.23
CA MET A 1 12.25 -11.18 -0.80
C MET A 1 11.46 -9.85 -0.80
N SER A 2 10.51 -9.61 0.12
CA SER A 2 9.68 -8.38 0.16
C SER A 2 10.33 -7.14 0.84
N LYS A 3 11.43 -7.30 1.60
CA LYS A 3 12.08 -6.21 2.36
C LYS A 3 12.75 -5.13 1.52
N VAL A 4 13.34 -5.50 0.39
CA VAL A 4 14.21 -4.61 -0.39
C VAL A 4 13.38 -3.64 -1.26
N GLN A 5 12.26 -4.11 -1.82
CA GLN A 5 11.40 -3.34 -2.73
C GLN A 5 10.83 -2.05 -2.13
N ASN A 6 10.59 -1.99 -0.81
CA ASN A 6 10.02 -0.79 -0.19
C ASN A 6 11.08 0.31 0.05
N LYS A 7 12.35 -0.06 0.23
CA LYS A 7 13.43 0.90 0.46
C LYS A 7 13.76 1.68 -0.82
N GLU A 8 13.99 0.96 -1.93
CA GLU A 8 14.28 1.56 -3.23
C GLU A 8 13.13 2.47 -3.72
N ALA A 9 11.88 2.07 -3.48
CA ALA A 9 10.71 2.88 -3.84
C ALA A 9 10.66 4.19 -3.04
N ASN A 10 10.95 4.14 -1.74
CA ASN A 10 10.99 5.33 -0.89
C ASN A 10 12.17 6.25 -1.25
N GLU A 11 13.34 5.68 -1.54
CA GLU A 11 14.50 6.44 -2.01
C GLU A 11 14.21 7.12 -3.36
N TYR A 12 13.52 6.45 -4.28
CA TYR A 12 13.08 7.04 -5.53
C TYR A 12 12.07 8.18 -5.32
N LEU A 13 11.08 8.00 -4.43
CA LEU A 13 10.11 9.06 -4.11
C LEU A 13 10.78 10.34 -3.58
N GLN A 14 11.90 10.23 -2.86
CA GLN A 14 12.67 11.41 -2.41
C GLN A 14 13.31 12.20 -3.56
N GLN A 15 13.49 11.58 -4.72
CA GLN A 15 14.06 12.23 -5.90
C GLN A 15 12.99 12.90 -6.79
N VAL A 16 11.71 12.53 -6.62
CA VAL A 16 10.60 13.13 -7.36
C VAL A 16 10.44 14.60 -6.93
N ARG A 17 10.37 15.50 -7.91
CA ARG A 17 10.29 16.94 -7.67
C ARG A 17 8.93 17.48 -8.04
N LEU A 18 8.48 18.52 -7.35
CA LEU A 18 7.31 19.30 -7.75
C LEU A 18 7.71 20.29 -8.84
N GLY A 19 6.97 20.28 -9.95
CA GLY A 19 7.04 21.29 -10.99
C GLY A 19 6.25 22.55 -10.61
N GLN A 20 6.30 23.54 -11.50
CA GLN A 20 5.50 24.76 -11.36
C GLN A 20 4.01 24.43 -11.44
N THR A 21 3.21 25.04 -10.56
CA THR A 21 1.75 25.01 -10.63
C THR A 21 1.28 25.88 -11.79
N GLU A 22 0.31 25.41 -12.57
CA GLU A 22 -0.29 26.19 -13.65
C GLU A 22 -1.43 27.08 -13.12
N HIS A 23 -1.59 28.26 -13.71
CA HIS A 23 -2.57 29.24 -13.24
C HIS A 23 -4.00 28.79 -13.59
N GLY A 24 -4.91 28.78 -12.62
CA GLY A 24 -6.34 28.51 -12.84
C GLY A 24 -6.74 27.03 -12.92
N SER A 25 -5.86 26.10 -12.59
CA SER A 25 -6.19 24.68 -12.49
C SER A 25 -5.41 24.06 -11.34
N PHE A 26 -6.04 23.23 -10.50
CA PHE A 26 -5.38 22.51 -9.39
C PHE A 26 -4.47 21.39 -9.94
N VAL A 27 -3.52 21.73 -10.80
CA VAL A 27 -2.60 20.80 -11.46
C VAL A 27 -1.31 20.75 -10.67
N VAL A 28 -1.02 19.56 -10.12
CA VAL A 28 0.27 19.27 -9.49
C VAL A 28 1.14 18.52 -10.50
N ARG A 29 2.19 19.18 -10.99
CA ARG A 29 3.16 18.56 -11.88
C ARG A 29 4.23 17.83 -11.06
N LEU A 30 4.43 16.54 -11.31
CA LEU A 30 5.49 15.74 -10.70
C LEU A 30 6.56 15.42 -11.74
N LEU A 31 7.81 15.70 -11.40
CA LEU A 31 8.99 15.39 -12.20
C LEU A 31 9.68 14.17 -11.61
N ALA A 32 9.48 13.03 -12.24
CA ALA A 32 10.10 11.76 -11.90
C ALA A 32 11.42 11.60 -12.68
N PRO A 33 12.59 11.69 -12.02
CA PRO A 33 13.87 11.58 -12.72
C PRO A 33 14.06 10.16 -13.24
N VAL A 34 14.61 10.03 -14.45
CA VAL A 34 14.98 8.74 -15.04
C VAL A 34 16.37 8.86 -15.66
N PRO A 35 17.27 7.89 -15.45
CA PRO A 35 18.57 7.88 -16.13
C PRO A 35 18.38 7.99 -17.65
N PRO A 36 19.21 8.77 -18.36
CA PRO A 36 19.12 8.85 -19.82
C PRO A 36 19.51 7.51 -20.46
N LEU A 37 18.97 7.25 -21.65
CA LEU A 37 19.39 6.10 -22.43
C LEU A 37 20.72 6.45 -23.13
N LEU A 38 21.83 5.83 -22.71
CA LEU A 38 23.18 6.15 -23.21
C LEU A 38 23.44 5.60 -24.63
N GLN A 39 22.73 4.55 -25.04
CA GLN A 39 22.73 4.01 -26.40
C GLN A 39 21.31 3.98 -26.93
N ALA A 40 21.04 4.70 -28.03
CA ALA A 40 19.75 4.62 -28.70
C ALA A 40 19.50 3.17 -29.16
N SER A 41 18.46 2.53 -28.62
CA SER A 41 17.91 1.33 -29.22
C SER A 41 17.48 1.67 -30.65
N LEU A 42 17.78 0.81 -31.62
CA LEU A 42 17.34 0.96 -33.01
C LEU A 42 15.81 0.97 -33.12
N ASP A 43 15.10 0.49 -32.09
CA ASP A 43 13.66 0.61 -31.94
C ASP A 43 13.28 0.92 -30.47
N PRO A 44 12.83 2.17 -30.16
CA PRO A 44 12.37 2.54 -28.82
C PRO A 44 11.11 1.81 -28.35
N VAL A 45 10.36 1.23 -29.30
CA VAL A 45 9.07 0.56 -29.07
C VAL A 45 9.24 -0.81 -28.39
N TRP A 46 10.42 -1.43 -28.50
CA TRP A 46 10.64 -2.85 -28.16
C TRP A 46 11.54 -3.12 -26.97
N LEU A 47 11.89 -2.11 -26.14
CA LEU A 47 12.65 -2.39 -24.91
C LEU A 47 11.80 -3.25 -23.96
N PRO A 48 12.23 -4.49 -23.64
CA PRO A 48 11.53 -5.32 -22.67
C PRO A 48 11.44 -4.60 -21.33
N PHE A 49 10.34 -4.80 -20.59
CA PHE A 49 10.15 -4.17 -19.28
C PHE A 49 11.36 -4.41 -18.36
N ASP A 50 11.97 -5.59 -18.42
CA ASP A 50 13.10 -5.96 -17.57
C ASP A 50 14.38 -5.14 -17.83
N ASP A 51 14.54 -4.55 -19.01
CA ASP A 51 15.69 -3.72 -19.37
C ASP A 51 15.48 -2.22 -19.06
N GLU A 52 14.29 -1.86 -18.57
CA GLU A 52 14.02 -0.48 -18.17
C GLU A 52 14.62 -0.13 -16.80
N PRO A 53 15.05 1.14 -16.60
CA PRO A 53 15.47 1.63 -15.31
C PRO A 53 14.37 1.44 -14.26
N TYR A 54 14.79 1.26 -13.01
CA TYR A 54 13.87 1.08 -11.88
C TYR A 54 12.81 2.19 -11.82
N GLU A 55 13.21 3.44 -12.03
CA GLU A 55 12.36 4.63 -12.00
C GLU A 55 11.24 4.56 -13.05
N ARG A 56 11.58 4.08 -14.26
CA ARG A 56 10.61 3.85 -15.35
C ARG A 56 9.64 2.73 -14.98
N LYS A 57 10.15 1.62 -14.43
CA LYS A 57 9.32 0.49 -13.98
C LYS A 57 8.32 0.92 -12.91
N VAL A 58 8.72 1.77 -11.96
CA VAL A 58 7.83 2.30 -10.92
C VAL A 58 6.68 3.10 -11.54
N THR A 59 6.97 4.06 -12.41
CA THR A 59 5.93 4.89 -13.03
C THR A 59 5.01 4.07 -13.94
N ARG A 60 5.54 3.11 -14.69
CA ARG A 60 4.72 2.20 -15.52
C ARG A 60 3.77 1.36 -14.68
N ARG A 61 4.28 0.71 -13.62
CA ARG A 61 3.44 -0.09 -12.71
C ARG A 61 2.37 0.74 -12.04
N LEU A 62 2.67 2.00 -11.68
CA LEU A 62 1.66 2.91 -11.15
C LEU A 62 0.55 3.18 -12.17
N MET A 63 0.90 3.45 -13.43
CA MET A 63 -0.09 3.67 -14.49
C MET A 63 -0.90 2.40 -14.78
N GLU A 64 -0.27 1.24 -14.87
CA GLU A 64 -0.94 -0.06 -15.06
C GLU A 64 -1.93 -0.34 -13.91
N ALA A 65 -1.53 -0.06 -12.66
CA ALA A 65 -2.41 -0.21 -11.50
C ALA A 65 -3.57 0.80 -11.51
N LEU A 66 -3.34 2.05 -11.95
CA LEU A 66 -4.39 3.06 -12.08
C LEU A 66 -5.40 2.68 -13.18
N GLU A 67 -4.92 2.20 -14.32
CA GLU A 67 -5.74 1.71 -15.44
C GLU A 67 -6.60 0.51 -14.99
N ALA A 68 -5.98 -0.49 -14.33
CA ALA A 68 -6.70 -1.64 -13.80
C ALA A 68 -7.71 -1.25 -12.70
N CYS A 69 -7.37 -0.28 -11.85
CA CYS A 69 -8.28 0.26 -10.85
C CYS A 69 -9.47 0.96 -11.50
N ARG A 70 -9.24 1.71 -12.58
CA ARG A 70 -10.30 2.38 -13.35
C ARG A 70 -11.25 1.36 -13.98
N GLU A 71 -10.70 0.35 -14.66
CA GLU A 71 -11.49 -0.72 -15.27
C GLU A 71 -12.32 -1.48 -14.22
N ALA A 72 -11.73 -1.77 -13.05
CA ALA A 72 -12.43 -2.43 -11.95
C ALA A 72 -13.58 -1.57 -11.40
N THR A 73 -13.40 -0.26 -11.27
CA THR A 73 -14.45 0.68 -10.87
C THR A 73 -15.59 0.73 -11.88
N GLU A 74 -15.28 0.79 -13.18
CA GLU A 74 -16.29 0.75 -14.24
C GLU A 74 -17.11 -0.55 -14.16
N GLN A 75 -16.44 -1.69 -14.05
CA GLN A 75 -17.06 -3.01 -13.97
C GLN A 75 -17.92 -3.18 -12.70
N ALA A 76 -17.49 -2.62 -11.57
CA ALA A 76 -18.27 -2.62 -10.33
C ALA A 76 -19.55 -1.78 -10.48
N THR A 77 -19.47 -0.65 -11.17
CA THR A 77 -20.63 0.21 -11.47
C THR A 77 -21.64 -0.51 -12.37
N THR A 78 -21.18 -1.33 -13.32
CA THR A 78 -22.05 -2.11 -14.21
C THR A 78 -22.56 -3.42 -13.59
N GLY A 79 -22.28 -3.69 -12.31
CA GLY A 79 -22.89 -4.79 -11.56
C GLY A 79 -22.06 -6.06 -11.39
N THR A 80 -20.78 -6.09 -11.77
CA THR A 80 -19.91 -7.26 -11.50
C THR A 80 -19.37 -7.31 -10.06
N GLY A 81 -19.68 -6.30 -9.25
CA GLY A 81 -19.28 -6.22 -7.84
C GLY A 81 -17.76 -6.18 -7.65
N MET A 82 -17.28 -6.77 -6.56
CA MET A 82 -15.88 -6.69 -6.12
C MET A 82 -14.93 -7.65 -6.86
N ALA A 83 -15.45 -8.59 -7.66
CA ALA A 83 -14.63 -9.59 -8.37
C ALA A 83 -13.66 -8.97 -9.40
N ALA A 84 -14.00 -7.81 -9.96
CA ALA A 84 -13.10 -7.06 -10.84
C ALA A 84 -11.87 -6.52 -10.07
N PHE A 85 -12.10 -6.02 -8.86
CA PHE A 85 -11.05 -5.53 -7.97
C PHE A 85 -10.09 -6.64 -7.53
N GLU A 86 -10.61 -7.84 -7.21
CA GLU A 86 -9.79 -9.00 -6.87
C GLU A 86 -8.81 -9.39 -7.99
N ARG A 87 -9.26 -9.37 -9.24
CA ARG A 87 -8.39 -9.62 -10.40
C ARG A 87 -7.34 -8.51 -10.56
N ALA A 88 -7.74 -7.26 -10.33
CA ALA A 88 -6.87 -6.10 -10.48
C ALA A 88 -5.71 -6.06 -9.44
N VAL A 89 -5.83 -6.75 -8.30
CA VAL A 89 -4.74 -6.90 -7.32
C VAL A 89 -3.48 -7.49 -7.97
N LYS A 90 -3.64 -8.43 -8.92
CA LYS A 90 -2.51 -9.04 -9.65
C LYS A 90 -1.72 -8.03 -10.49
N VAL A 91 -2.32 -6.89 -10.82
CA VAL A 91 -1.74 -5.80 -11.61
C VAL A 91 -1.29 -4.62 -10.71
N GLY A 92 -1.32 -4.80 -9.39
CA GLY A 92 -0.80 -3.81 -8.43
C GLY A 92 -1.85 -2.91 -7.80
N VAL A 93 -3.14 -3.16 -8.03
CA VAL A 93 -4.21 -2.47 -7.28
C VAL A 93 -4.14 -2.88 -5.80
N SER A 94 -4.26 -1.90 -4.91
CA SER A 94 -4.13 -2.10 -3.47
C SER A 94 -5.08 -1.18 -2.70
N ALA A 95 -5.35 -1.53 -1.43
CA ALA A 95 -6.16 -0.70 -0.54
C ALA A 95 -5.65 0.76 -0.46
N ASN A 96 -4.32 0.95 -0.42
CA ASN A 96 -3.71 2.27 -0.35
C ASN A 96 -3.93 3.08 -1.65
N LEU A 97 -3.86 2.42 -2.81
CA LEU A 97 -4.15 3.07 -4.09
C LEU A 97 -5.62 3.49 -4.17
N CYS A 98 -6.55 2.57 -3.92
CA CYS A 98 -7.98 2.84 -3.98
C CYS A 98 -8.38 3.96 -3.01
N GLU A 99 -7.84 3.95 -1.78
CA GLU A 99 -8.08 5.00 -0.80
C GLU A 99 -7.52 6.36 -1.23
N ALA A 100 -6.29 6.41 -1.75
CA ALA A 100 -5.68 7.65 -2.19
C ALA A 100 -6.45 8.27 -3.36
N VAL A 101 -6.81 7.46 -4.37
CA VAL A 101 -7.61 7.89 -5.52
C VAL A 101 -8.98 8.38 -5.08
N ALA A 102 -9.67 7.63 -4.20
CA ALA A 102 -10.97 8.03 -3.70
C ALA A 102 -10.92 9.38 -2.97
N ARG A 103 -9.94 9.59 -2.10
CA ARG A 103 -9.79 10.85 -1.35
C ARG A 103 -9.52 12.03 -2.28
N LEU A 104 -8.66 11.86 -3.28
CA LEU A 104 -8.32 12.91 -4.23
C LEU A 104 -9.51 13.25 -5.15
N ALA A 105 -10.20 12.24 -5.67
CA ALA A 105 -11.37 12.44 -6.52
C ALA A 105 -12.53 13.10 -5.76
N ASP A 106 -12.73 12.77 -4.49
CA ASP A 106 -13.75 13.38 -3.63
C ASP A 106 -13.40 14.84 -3.29
N TYR A 107 -12.12 15.13 -3.02
CA TYR A 107 -11.66 16.47 -2.65
C TYR A 107 -11.71 17.49 -3.80
N ALA A 108 -11.37 17.05 -5.02
CA ALA A 108 -11.24 17.92 -6.19
C ALA A 108 -12.39 17.79 -7.21
N ASP A 109 -13.50 17.14 -6.83
CA ASP A 109 -14.63 16.82 -7.70
C ASP A 109 -14.21 16.11 -9.02
N GLY A 110 -13.33 15.12 -8.86
CA GLY A 110 -12.70 14.38 -9.94
C GLY A 110 -11.18 14.37 -9.84
N LEU A 111 -10.57 13.42 -10.55
CA LEU A 111 -9.12 13.25 -10.60
C LEU A 111 -8.70 12.83 -12.00
N GLU A 112 -7.79 13.57 -12.62
CA GLU A 112 -7.07 13.15 -13.82
C GLU A 112 -5.59 12.99 -13.48
N ILE A 113 -5.04 11.82 -13.81
CA ILE A 113 -3.61 11.53 -13.67
C ILE A 113 -3.07 11.27 -15.08
N GLY A 114 -2.11 12.08 -15.50
CA GLY A 114 -1.44 11.95 -16.80
C GLY A 114 0.06 11.73 -16.63
N VAL A 115 0.66 10.93 -17.51
CA VAL A 115 2.11 10.75 -17.62
C VAL A 115 2.59 11.06 -19.02
N THR A 116 3.71 11.78 -19.10
CA THR A 116 4.48 12.00 -20.32
C THR A 116 5.92 11.56 -20.07
N TRP A 117 6.49 10.81 -21.01
CA TRP A 117 7.86 10.32 -20.86
C TRP A 117 8.91 11.38 -21.22
N ALA A 118 10.07 11.28 -20.55
CA ALA A 118 11.21 12.13 -20.85
C ALA A 118 11.68 11.92 -22.31
N ARG A 119 11.98 13.02 -23.02
CA ARG A 119 12.49 12.97 -24.41
C ARG A 119 13.79 12.19 -24.54
N THR A 120 14.62 12.18 -23.49
CA THR A 120 15.89 11.45 -23.42
C THR A 120 15.73 9.94 -23.24
N ARG A 121 14.51 9.47 -23.01
CA ARG A 121 14.16 8.05 -22.92
C ARG A 121 12.66 7.89 -23.27
N PRO A 122 12.28 8.02 -24.55
CA PRO A 122 10.88 7.92 -24.95
C PRO A 122 10.30 6.53 -24.60
N GLY A 123 9.00 6.48 -24.32
CA GLY A 123 8.26 5.22 -24.21
C GLY A 123 7.42 4.96 -25.47
N ALA A 124 6.84 3.76 -25.57
CA ALA A 124 6.00 3.38 -26.71
C ALA A 124 4.78 4.31 -26.91
N GLU A 125 4.18 4.78 -25.81
CA GLU A 125 3.11 5.78 -25.83
C GLU A 125 3.59 7.09 -25.24
N THR A 126 3.44 8.19 -25.98
CA THR A 126 3.93 9.52 -25.58
C THR A 126 3.14 10.14 -24.42
N TYR A 127 1.85 9.82 -24.30
CA TYR A 127 0.98 10.32 -23.25
C TYR A 127 -0.04 9.27 -22.84
N ARG A 128 -0.13 9.01 -21.53
CA ARG A 128 -1.18 8.16 -20.94
C ARG A 128 -1.92 8.95 -19.88
N ARG A 129 -3.23 8.73 -19.76
CA ARG A 129 -4.05 9.34 -18.71
C ARG A 129 -5.13 8.42 -18.19
N VAL A 130 -5.47 8.58 -16.92
CA VAL A 130 -6.57 7.89 -16.24
C VAL A 130 -7.41 8.92 -15.51
N ARG A 131 -8.74 8.74 -15.51
CA ARG A 131 -9.70 9.65 -14.89
C ARG A 131 -10.59 8.92 -13.91
N PHE A 132 -10.93 9.59 -12.81
CA PHE A 132 -11.90 9.15 -11.84
C PHE A 132 -12.86 10.31 -11.55
N SER A 133 -14.15 10.02 -11.43
CA SER A 133 -15.14 11.01 -10.97
C SER A 133 -15.31 10.97 -9.46
N SER A 134 -15.87 12.03 -8.88
CA SER A 134 -16.26 12.06 -7.47
C SER A 134 -17.31 11.00 -7.13
N SER A 135 -18.23 10.70 -8.06
CA SER A 135 -19.25 9.65 -7.89
C SER A 135 -18.67 8.24 -7.70
N GLU A 136 -17.45 8.00 -8.16
CA GLU A 136 -16.75 6.71 -8.05
C GLU A 136 -16.02 6.54 -6.72
N ALA A 137 -15.87 7.62 -5.94
CA ALA A 137 -15.13 7.59 -4.68
C ALA A 137 -15.73 6.61 -3.65
N ALA A 138 -17.06 6.43 -3.65
CA ALA A 138 -17.73 5.49 -2.75
C ALA A 138 -17.31 4.04 -3.03
N ILE A 139 -17.32 3.64 -4.31
CA ILE A 139 -16.93 2.29 -4.76
C ILE A 139 -15.47 2.02 -4.40
N LEU A 140 -14.59 2.99 -4.65
CA LEU A 140 -13.16 2.88 -4.31
C LEU A 140 -12.91 2.79 -2.80
N LYS A 141 -13.69 3.53 -1.98
CA LYS A 141 -13.62 3.43 -0.50
C LYS A 141 -14.05 2.04 -0.03
N GLU A 142 -15.09 1.46 -0.63
CA GLU A 142 -15.55 0.11 -0.33
C GLU A 142 -14.51 -0.94 -0.73
N ALA A 143 -13.95 -0.86 -1.94
CA ALA A 143 -12.87 -1.73 -2.39
C ALA A 143 -11.65 -1.66 -1.45
N ALA A 144 -11.27 -0.46 -1.02
CA ALA A 144 -10.20 -0.29 -0.05
C ALA A 144 -10.51 -0.93 1.31
N ARG A 145 -11.77 -0.90 1.79
CA ARG A 145 -12.19 -1.60 3.02
C ARG A 145 -12.11 -3.11 2.84
N ASN A 146 -12.75 -3.63 1.80
CA ASN A 146 -12.74 -5.07 1.51
C ASN A 146 -11.32 -5.61 1.38
N PHE A 147 -10.42 -4.91 0.71
CA PHE A 147 -9.01 -5.32 0.65
C PHE A 147 -8.33 -5.36 2.01
N ARG A 148 -8.64 -4.47 2.96
CA ARG A 148 -8.06 -4.53 4.31
C ARG A 148 -8.63 -5.70 5.11
N ASP A 149 -9.91 -5.98 4.94
CA ASP A 149 -10.61 -7.05 5.64
C ASP A 149 -10.19 -8.43 5.10
N THR A 150 -10.02 -8.58 3.78
CA THR A 150 -9.49 -9.79 3.13
C THR A 150 -7.99 -9.99 3.34
N LEU A 151 -7.24 -8.93 3.68
CA LEU A 151 -5.84 -9.02 4.12
C LEU A 151 -5.70 -9.47 5.58
N SER A 152 -6.81 -9.60 6.32
CA SER A 152 -6.82 -10.31 7.61
C SER A 152 -6.40 -11.75 7.35
N ARG A 153 -5.29 -12.17 7.96
CA ARG A 153 -4.81 -13.56 7.83
C ARG A 153 -5.53 -14.38 8.90
N PRO A 154 -6.49 -15.24 8.55
CA PRO A 154 -7.16 -16.05 9.54
C PRO A 154 -6.18 -17.07 10.12
N ASP A 155 -6.34 -17.37 11.41
CA ASP A 155 -5.70 -18.51 12.08
C ASP A 155 -4.15 -18.51 12.04
N VAL A 156 -3.53 -17.34 12.20
CA VAL A 156 -2.06 -17.24 12.21
C VAL A 156 -1.50 -17.59 13.59
N GLU A 157 -0.49 -18.44 13.61
CA GLU A 157 0.34 -18.69 14.79
C GLU A 157 1.54 -17.74 14.80
N LEU A 158 1.65 -16.94 15.86
CA LEU A 158 2.71 -15.99 16.10
C LEU A 158 3.56 -16.41 17.28
N PHE A 159 4.85 -16.60 17.01
CA PHE A 159 5.86 -16.84 18.04
C PHE A 159 6.57 -15.53 18.41
N GLY A 160 6.61 -15.21 19.69
CA GLY A 160 7.22 -13.97 20.16
C GLY A 160 7.33 -13.86 21.67
N THR A 161 7.77 -12.69 22.14
CA THR A 161 7.82 -12.37 23.57
C THR A 161 6.83 -11.27 23.89
N VAL A 162 6.23 -11.32 25.07
CA VAL A 162 5.41 -10.22 25.58
C VAL A 162 6.32 -9.04 25.89
N SER A 163 5.90 -7.83 25.52
CA SER A 163 6.66 -6.60 25.75
C SER A 163 5.88 -5.52 26.50
N GLN A 164 4.55 -5.56 26.45
CA GLN A 164 3.68 -4.69 27.23
C GLN A 164 2.40 -5.45 27.61
N LEU A 165 1.91 -5.18 28.81
CA LEU A 165 0.67 -5.69 29.36
C LEU A 165 -0.16 -4.49 29.84
N LYS A 166 -1.44 -4.45 29.49
CA LYS A 166 -2.38 -3.42 29.96
C LYS A 166 -3.72 -4.07 30.28
N ARG A 167 -4.23 -3.85 31.48
CA ARG A 167 -5.59 -4.20 31.92
C ARG A 167 -6.00 -3.24 33.01
N GLU A 168 -7.12 -2.53 32.83
CA GLU A 168 -7.67 -1.67 33.88
C GLU A 168 -8.36 -2.53 34.97
N GLN A 169 -8.62 -1.96 36.15
CA GLN A 169 -9.05 -2.73 37.33
C GLN A 169 -10.47 -3.32 37.21
N ASP A 170 -11.28 -2.77 36.32
CA ASP A 170 -12.64 -3.15 35.98
C ASP A 170 -12.74 -4.00 34.69
N GLU A 171 -11.64 -4.17 33.96
CA GLU A 171 -11.62 -4.95 32.71
C GLU A 171 -11.32 -6.44 32.98
N ILE A 172 -12.14 -7.31 32.39
CA ILE A 172 -11.95 -8.77 32.46
C ILE A 172 -10.92 -9.21 31.41
N GLU A 173 -11.01 -8.65 30.20
CA GLU A 173 -10.06 -8.84 29.12
C GLU A 173 -8.84 -7.93 29.30
N GLY A 174 -7.69 -8.31 28.74
CA GLY A 174 -6.48 -7.50 28.82
C GLY A 174 -5.76 -7.39 27.48
N LEU A 175 -5.18 -6.21 27.24
CA LEU A 175 -4.42 -5.90 26.04
C LEU A 175 -2.94 -6.29 26.24
N VAL A 176 -2.41 -7.07 25.30
CA VAL A 176 -1.01 -7.49 25.28
C VAL A 176 -0.33 -6.99 24.02
N THR A 177 0.91 -6.50 24.14
CA THR A 177 1.77 -6.19 22.99
C THR A 177 2.91 -7.19 22.90
N LEU A 178 2.96 -7.94 21.82
CA LEU A 178 3.95 -8.96 21.50
C LEU A 178 5.03 -8.40 20.57
N LYS A 179 6.28 -8.79 20.78
CA LYS A 179 7.36 -8.71 19.80
C LYS A 179 7.45 -10.07 19.12
N ALA A 180 6.76 -10.21 18.00
CA ALA A 180 6.66 -11.46 17.27
C ALA A 180 7.39 -11.40 15.93
N LEU A 181 7.87 -12.56 15.46
CA LEU A 181 8.46 -12.68 14.14
C LEU A 181 7.35 -12.77 13.09
N VAL A 182 7.09 -11.68 12.37
CA VAL A 182 6.11 -11.62 11.28
C VAL A 182 6.86 -11.36 9.97
N ASP A 183 6.78 -12.30 9.03
CA ASP A 183 7.42 -12.24 7.71
C ASP A 183 8.95 -11.96 7.79
N GLY A 184 9.63 -12.61 8.74
CA GLY A 184 11.09 -12.46 8.93
C GLY A 184 11.52 -11.10 9.49
N LYS A 185 10.61 -10.34 10.12
CA LYS A 185 10.96 -9.18 10.96
C LYS A 185 10.29 -9.28 12.32
N ILE A 186 10.98 -8.79 13.34
CA ILE A 186 10.35 -8.56 14.65
C ILE A 186 9.41 -7.37 14.49
N GLN A 187 8.11 -7.59 14.70
CA GLN A 187 7.07 -6.57 14.65
C GLN A 187 6.31 -6.53 15.98
N SER A 188 5.75 -5.36 16.29
CA SER A 188 4.84 -5.21 17.43
C SER A 188 3.42 -5.61 17.01
N VAL A 189 2.87 -6.63 17.65
CA VAL A 189 1.51 -7.11 17.45
C VAL A 189 0.71 -6.88 18.73
N ARG A 190 -0.51 -6.36 18.62
CA ARG A 190 -1.41 -6.21 19.77
C ARG A 190 -2.46 -7.30 19.71
N ALA A 191 -2.75 -7.90 20.86
CA ALA A 191 -3.82 -8.88 21.02
C ALA A 191 -4.63 -8.52 22.26
N THR A 192 -5.95 -8.57 22.16
CA THR A 192 -6.85 -8.57 23.32
C THR A 192 -7.06 -10.03 23.72
N LEU A 193 -6.77 -10.35 24.97
CA LEU A 193 -6.88 -11.71 25.51
C LEU A 193 -7.96 -11.74 26.59
N ASP A 194 -8.68 -12.84 26.67
CA ASP A 194 -9.54 -13.15 27.82
C ASP A 194 -8.72 -13.24 29.13
N GLN A 195 -9.43 -13.34 30.26
CA GLN A 195 -8.80 -13.37 31.58
C GLN A 195 -7.77 -14.51 31.76
N ALA A 196 -8.04 -15.70 31.21
CA ALA A 196 -7.19 -16.87 31.37
C ALA A 196 -5.91 -16.74 30.55
N ASN A 197 -6.06 -16.39 29.27
CA ASN A 197 -4.95 -16.19 28.34
C ASN A 197 -4.11 -14.97 28.73
N TYR A 198 -4.73 -13.90 29.23
CA TYR A 198 -4.02 -12.76 29.78
C TYR A 198 -3.14 -13.14 30.98
N SER A 199 -3.69 -13.95 31.90
CA SER A 199 -2.93 -14.42 33.07
C SER A 199 -1.72 -15.28 32.66
N GLN A 200 -1.85 -16.10 31.61
CA GLN A 200 -0.72 -16.83 31.03
C GLN A 200 0.33 -15.89 30.41
N ALA A 201 -0.11 -14.86 29.68
CA ALA A 201 0.79 -13.85 29.11
C ALA A 201 1.56 -13.07 30.18
N VAL A 202 0.94 -12.77 31.33
CA VAL A 202 1.60 -12.15 32.48
C VAL A 202 2.70 -13.05 33.04
N GLN A 203 2.41 -14.34 33.25
CA GLN A 203 3.40 -15.29 33.75
C GLN A 203 4.56 -15.49 32.77
N ALA A 204 4.27 -15.55 31.46
CA ALA A 204 5.29 -15.67 30.44
C ALA A 204 6.17 -14.41 30.37
N HIS A 205 5.59 -13.22 30.53
CA HIS A 205 6.34 -11.96 30.58
C HIS A 205 7.29 -11.91 31.78
N ASP A 206 6.79 -12.24 32.98
CA ASP A 206 7.58 -12.25 34.22
C ASP A 206 8.76 -13.21 34.15
N ARG A 207 8.54 -14.39 33.56
CA ARG A 207 9.56 -15.43 33.38
C ARG A 207 10.41 -15.27 32.12
N GLN A 208 10.19 -14.21 31.34
CA GLN A 208 10.85 -13.95 30.06
C GLN A 208 10.74 -15.14 29.06
N LEU A 209 9.64 -15.87 29.11
CA LEU A 209 9.37 -17.01 28.24
C LEU A 209 8.72 -16.56 26.93
N PRO A 210 9.07 -17.19 25.80
CA PRO A 210 8.35 -16.97 24.55
C PRO A 210 6.94 -17.55 24.64
N VAL A 211 6.02 -16.95 23.88
CA VAL A 211 4.63 -17.36 23.75
C VAL A 211 4.29 -17.65 22.30
N LEU A 212 3.37 -18.60 22.11
CA LEU A 212 2.70 -18.87 20.85
C LEU A 212 1.28 -18.33 20.94
N VAL A 213 0.90 -17.42 20.05
CA VAL A 213 -0.44 -16.84 20.02
C VAL A 213 -1.08 -17.20 18.69
N ARG A 214 -2.30 -17.73 18.75
CA ARG A 214 -3.09 -18.13 17.59
C ARG A 214 -4.32 -17.24 17.47
N GLY A 215 -4.57 -16.73 16.27
CA GLY A 215 -5.75 -15.92 16.00
C GLY A 215 -5.64 -15.15 14.69
N ASP A 216 -6.65 -14.34 14.41
CA ASP A 216 -6.72 -13.57 13.18
C ASP A 216 -5.80 -12.34 13.26
N LEU A 217 -4.94 -12.18 12.26
CA LEU A 217 -3.95 -11.11 12.24
C LEU A 217 -4.39 -9.96 11.34
N GLU A 218 -4.78 -8.86 11.97
CA GLU A 218 -5.08 -7.61 11.31
C GLU A 218 -3.94 -6.60 11.41
N ARG A 219 -3.68 -5.87 10.32
CA ARG A 219 -2.61 -4.86 10.28
C ARG A 219 -3.17 -3.46 10.56
N ILE A 220 -3.03 -2.98 11.80
CA ILE A 220 -3.52 -1.66 12.22
C ILE A 220 -2.38 -0.64 12.38
N GLY A 221 -2.25 0.26 11.38
CA GLY A 221 -1.44 1.48 11.43
C GLY A 221 0.08 1.33 11.35
N GLN A 222 0.78 2.45 11.16
CA GLN A 222 2.24 2.58 11.33
C GLN A 222 2.50 3.65 12.40
N ARG A 223 2.98 3.28 13.59
CA ARG A 223 3.29 4.25 14.65
C ARG A 223 4.80 4.36 14.85
N TRP A 224 5.33 5.56 14.61
CA TRP A 224 6.70 5.94 14.96
C TRP A 224 6.71 6.50 16.38
N ARG A 225 7.74 6.14 17.16
CA ARG A 225 8.04 6.76 18.46
C ARG A 225 9.46 7.31 18.39
N ARG A 226 9.61 8.61 18.69
CA ARG A 226 10.91 9.26 18.92
C ARG A 226 11.17 9.26 20.42
N ASN A 227 12.36 8.85 20.86
CA ASN A 227 12.81 9.03 22.24
C ASN A 227 13.61 10.34 22.30
N CYS A 228 13.44 11.09 23.39
CA CYS A 228 14.32 12.20 23.78
C CYS A 228 15.67 11.64 24.27
#